data_AF-A0A920M659-F1
#
_entry.id   AF-A0A920M659-F1
#
_cell.length_a   1.000
_cell.length_b   1.000
_cell.length_c   1.000
_cell.angle_alpha   90.00
_cell.angle_beta   90.00
_cell.angle_gamma   90.00
#
_symmetry.space_group_name_H-M   'P 1'
#
loop_
_entity.id
_entity.type
_entity.pdbx_description
1 polymer ?
#
loop_
_entity_poly.entity_id
_entity_poly.type
_entity_poly.pdbx_seq_one_letter_code
_entity_poly.pdbx_strand_id
1 'polypeptide(L)'
;MESKMSKAREVLLNPIFNENPIALQILGICSALAVTSNLYVTLIMCVALTSVICFSNLFVSLIRNHIPTNIRIIVQMTIISSLVILVDEILKAF
;
A
#
# COMPACT_ATOMS: atom_id res chain seq x y z
N MET A 1 11.95 -3.26 -44.55
CA MET A 1 11.93 -4.57 -43.87
C MET A 1 13.03 -4.52 -42.80
N GLU A 2 12.68 -4.73 -41.52
CA GLU A 2 13.55 -4.73 -40.30
C GLU A 2 14.37 -3.44 -40.04
N SER A 3 14.15 -2.63 -39.00
CA SER A 3 14.26 -3.00 -37.59
C SER A 3 13.39 -2.05 -36.73
N LYS A 4 12.10 -2.41 -36.62
CA LYS A 4 11.17 -1.89 -35.61
C LYS A 4 11.23 -2.84 -34.40
N MET A 5 12.15 -2.63 -33.45
CA MET A 5 12.02 -3.29 -32.13
C MET A 5 12.75 -2.60 -30.95
N SER A 6 13.67 -1.66 -31.18
CA SER A 6 14.47 -1.05 -30.08
C SER A 6 13.87 0.22 -29.46
N LYS A 7 13.38 1.18 -30.26
CA LYS A 7 12.91 2.49 -29.76
C LYS A 7 11.65 2.42 -28.88
N ALA A 8 10.77 1.44 -29.11
CA ALA A 8 9.57 1.26 -28.27
C ALA A 8 9.94 0.71 -26.88
N ARG A 9 10.98 -0.13 -26.78
CA ARG A 9 11.46 -0.64 -25.50
C ARG A 9 12.18 0.43 -24.68
N GLU A 10 12.98 1.31 -25.27
CA GLU A 10 13.63 2.40 -24.52
C GLU A 10 12.63 3.44 -24.00
N VAL A 11 11.61 3.82 -24.78
CA VAL A 11 10.59 4.79 -24.33
C VAL A 11 9.66 4.21 -23.26
N LEU A 12 9.47 2.88 -23.23
CA LEU A 12 8.69 2.21 -22.18
C LEU A 12 9.53 1.84 -20.95
N LEU A 13 10.81 1.48 -21.11
CA LEU A 13 11.68 1.07 -20.00
C LEU A 13 12.29 2.27 -19.26
N ASN A 14 12.58 3.39 -19.94
CA ASN A 14 13.12 4.58 -19.29
C ASN A 14 12.21 5.15 -18.18
N PRO A 15 10.89 5.32 -18.37
CA PRO A 15 10.01 5.80 -17.29
C PRO A 15 9.77 4.77 -16.19
N ILE A 16 9.89 3.47 -16.48
CA ILE A 16 9.68 2.40 -15.50
C ILE A 16 10.92 2.20 -14.61
N PHE A 17 12.13 2.30 -15.17
CA PHE A 17 13.37 2.00 -14.46
C PHE A 17 14.11 3.24 -13.95
N ASN A 18 14.08 4.37 -14.68
CA ASN A 18 14.90 5.53 -14.37
C ASN A 18 14.13 6.70 -13.75
N GLU A 19 12.80 6.76 -13.96
CA GLU A 19 11.96 7.87 -13.47
C GLU A 19 10.82 7.40 -12.56
N ASN A 20 10.83 6.17 -12.05
CA ASN A 20 9.79 5.72 -11.13
C ASN A 20 10.15 6.12 -9.68
N PRO A 21 9.61 7.23 -9.14
CA PRO A 21 9.87 7.64 -7.77
C PRO A 21 9.41 6.59 -6.76
N ILE A 22 8.52 5.65 -7.13
CA ILE A 22 8.09 4.54 -6.27
C ILE A 22 9.26 3.59 -5.97
N ALA A 23 10.12 3.33 -6.97
CA ALA A 23 11.30 2.49 -6.81
C ALA A 23 12.46 3.24 -6.13
N LEU A 24 12.66 4.52 -6.48
CA LEU A 24 13.74 5.36 -5.92
C LEU A 24 13.46 5.83 -4.49
N GLN A 25 12.22 6.18 -4.14
CA GLN A 25 11.82 6.63 -2.79
C GLN A 25 11.30 5.49 -1.91
N ILE A 26 11.23 4.28 -2.47
CA ILE A 26 10.89 3.05 -1.75
C ILE A 26 9.56 3.21 -0.99
N LEU A 27 8.53 3.70 -1.69
CA LEU A 27 7.19 3.87 -1.16
C LEU A 27 6.61 2.49 -0.79
N GLY A 28 6.72 2.11 0.49
CA GLY A 28 6.35 0.78 1.01
C GLY A 28 7.43 0.05 1.82
N ILE A 29 8.62 0.63 1.99
CA ILE A 29 9.71 -0.02 2.75
C ILE A 29 9.38 -0.28 4.21
N CYS A 30 8.54 0.57 4.83
CA CYS A 30 8.22 0.47 6.26
C CYS A 30 7.53 -0.85 6.60
N SER A 31 6.55 -1.26 5.80
CA SER A 31 5.88 -2.54 5.97
C SER A 31 6.82 -3.69 5.64
N ALA A 32 7.55 -3.62 4.52
CA ALA A 32 8.46 -4.68 4.10
C ALA A 32 9.56 -4.97 5.14
N LEU A 33 10.18 -3.93 5.71
CA LEU A 33 11.20 -4.09 6.75
C LEU A 33 10.64 -4.67 8.05
N ALA A 34 9.42 -4.27 8.44
CA ALA A 34 8.78 -4.72 9.68
C ALA A 34 8.47 -6.23 9.70
N VAL A 35 8.10 -6.83 8.55
CA VAL A 35 7.68 -8.25 8.46
C VAL A 35 8.78 -9.24 8.08
N THR A 36 10.06 -8.86 8.18
CA THR A 36 11.19 -9.79 7.88
C THR A 36 11.58 -10.72 9.03
N SER A 37 11.05 -10.50 10.24
CA SER A 37 11.49 -11.22 11.45
C SER A 37 10.97 -12.66 11.53
N ASN A 38 9.72 -12.91 11.14
CA ASN A 38 9.06 -14.21 11.28
C ASN A 38 8.07 -14.48 10.16
N LEU A 39 8.31 -15.54 9.38
CA LEU A 39 7.48 -15.89 8.22
C LEU A 39 6.03 -16.26 8.60
N TYR A 40 5.85 -16.86 9.79
CA TYR A 40 4.53 -17.21 10.33
C TYR A 40 3.68 -15.97 10.64
N VAL A 41 4.25 -14.98 11.35
CA VAL A 41 3.57 -13.73 11.71
C VAL A 41 3.23 -12.92 10.45
N THR A 42 4.12 -12.91 9.46
CA THR A 42 3.89 -12.22 8.19
C THR A 42 2.69 -12.74 7.42
N LEU A 43 2.50 -14.07 7.37
CA LEU A 43 1.31 -14.65 6.71
C LEU A 43 0.02 -14.25 7.42
N ILE A 44 0.01 -14.30 8.76
CA ILE A 44 -1.17 -13.92 9.54
C ILE A 44 -1.46 -12.42 9.39
N MET A 45 -0.42 -11.59 9.44
CA MET A 45 -0.53 -10.15 9.24
C MET A 45 -1.13 -9.85 7.86
N CYS A 46 -0.65 -10.46 6.78
CA CYS A 46 -1.20 -10.28 5.42
C CYS A 46 -2.69 -10.63 5.33
N VAL A 47 -3.11 -11.75 5.91
CA VAL A 47 -4.53 -12.15 5.92
C VAL A 47 -5.37 -11.18 6.75
N ALA A 48 -4.88 -10.80 7.94
CA ALA A 48 -5.58 -9.90 8.83
C ALA A 48 -5.72 -8.49 8.23
N LEU A 49 -4.63 -7.95 7.67
CA LEU A 49 -4.60 -6.67 6.94
C LEU A 49 -5.59 -6.66 5.78
N THR A 50 -5.66 -7.74 5.00
CA THR A 50 -6.59 -7.84 3.85
C THR A 50 -8.04 -7.74 4.30
N SER A 51 -8.40 -8.43 5.40
CA SER A 51 -9.74 -8.34 6.00
C SER A 51 -10.04 -6.94 6.53
N VAL A 52 -9.08 -6.33 7.22
CA VAL A 52 -9.20 -4.97 7.75
C VAL A 52 -9.41 -3.94 6.64
N ILE A 53 -8.64 -4.03 5.54
CA ILE A 53 -8.77 -3.11 4.41
C ILE A 53 -10.15 -3.26 3.75
N CYS A 54 -10.66 -4.49 3.65
CA CYS A 54 -12.00 -4.74 3.14
C CYS A 54 -13.06 -4.03 4.00
N PHE A 55 -12.98 -4.16 5.32
CA PHE A 55 -13.88 -3.46 6.25
C PHE A 55 -13.69 -1.94 6.25
N SER A 56 -12.46 -1.46 6.17
CA SER A 56 -12.14 -0.03 6.16
C SER A 56 -12.80 0.71 4.99
N ASN A 57 -12.86 0.07 3.82
CA ASN A 57 -13.56 0.63 2.65
C ASN A 57 -15.07 0.84 2.90
N LEU A 58 -15.72 0.00 3.72
CA LEU A 58 -17.12 0.18 4.09
C LEU A 58 -17.30 1.41 4.98
N PHE A 59 -16.46 1.57 6.01
CA PHE A 59 -16.49 2.74 6.89
C PHE A 59 -16.17 4.04 6.13
N VAL A 60 -15.17 4.01 5.26
CA VAL A 60 -14.80 5.15 4.41
C VAL A 60 -15.92 5.55 3.46
N SER A 61 -16.66 4.58 2.90
CA SER A 61 -17.79 4.84 2.02
C SER A 61 -18.93 5.60 2.72
N LEU A 62 -19.25 5.23 3.97
CA LEU A 62 -20.29 5.88 4.78
C LEU A 62 -19.94 7.33 5.12
N ILE A 63 -18.68 7.59 5.47
CA ILE A 63 -18.21 8.89 5.95
C ILE A 63 -17.89 9.85 4.77
N ARG A 64 -17.74 9.33 3.55
CA ARG A 64 -17.30 10.09 2.38
C ARG A 64 -18.18 11.28 2.00
N ASN A 65 -19.47 11.27 2.35
CA ASN A 65 -20.42 12.34 1.99
C ASN A 65 -20.32 13.57 2.92
N HIS A 66 -19.76 13.41 4.13
CA HIS A 66 -19.69 14.50 5.11
C HIS A 66 -18.36 15.29 5.03
N ILE A 67 -17.38 14.79 4.28
CA ILE A 67 -16.00 15.30 4.27
C ILE A 67 -15.73 16.19 3.04
N PRO A 68 -15.26 17.45 3.23
CA PRO A 68 -14.80 18.32 2.14
C PRO A 68 -13.54 17.78 1.45
N THR A 69 -13.47 17.95 0.12
CA THR A 69 -12.49 17.31 -0.79
C THR A 69 -11.02 17.49 -0.37
N ASN A 70 -10.67 18.63 0.23
CA ASN A 70 -9.30 18.98 0.58
C ASN A 70 -8.67 18.05 1.64
N ILE A 71 -9.48 17.43 2.51
CA ILE A 71 -8.99 16.62 3.64
C ILE A 71 -9.27 15.11 3.48
N ARG A 72 -9.80 14.68 2.34
CA ARG A 72 -10.26 13.30 2.12
C ARG A 72 -9.14 12.27 2.28
N ILE A 73 -7.95 12.55 1.75
CA ILE A 73 -6.79 11.64 1.79
C ILE A 73 -6.33 11.41 3.23
N ILE A 74 -6.29 12.47 4.04
CA ILE A 74 -5.83 12.40 5.44
C ILE A 74 -6.76 11.51 6.26
N VAL A 75 -8.08 11.70 6.13
CA VAL A 75 -9.07 10.93 6.90
C VAL A 75 -9.05 9.44 6.50
N GLN A 76 -8.95 9.15 5.21
CA GLN A 76 -8.85 7.76 4.73
C GLN A 76 -7.60 7.06 5.29
N MET A 77 -6.44 7.74 5.26
CA MET A 77 -5.19 7.22 5.83
C MET A 77 -5.28 7.00 7.34
N THR A 78 -5.96 7.88 8.10
CA THR A 78 -6.10 7.71 9.56
C THR A 78 -6.98 6.51 9.92
N ILE A 79 -8.09 6.32 9.19
CA ILE A 79 -8.97 5.16 9.39
C ILE A 79 -8.21 3.87 9.10
N ILE A 80 -7.55 3.77 7.95
CA ILE A 80 -6.78 2.57 7.59
C ILE A 80 -5.66 2.31 8.60
N SER A 81 -4.88 3.34 8.96
CA SER A 81 -3.75 3.21 9.88
C SER A 81 -4.17 2.76 11.28
N SER A 82 -5.23 3.34 11.84
CA SER A 82 -5.69 3.00 13.20
C SER A 82 -6.17 1.55 13.31
N LEU A 83 -6.95 1.06 12.33
CA LEU A 83 -7.39 -0.34 12.34
C LEU A 83 -6.22 -1.32 12.17
N VAL A 84 -5.25 -0.98 11.31
CA VAL A 84 -4.06 -1.81 11.09
C VAL A 84 -3.19 -1.90 12.35
N ILE A 85 -2.99 -0.78 13.05
CA ILE A 85 -2.22 -0.75 14.31
C ILE A 85 -2.88 -1.61 15.40
N LEU A 86 -4.21 -1.57 15.51
CA LEU A 86 -4.94 -2.42 16.45
C LEU A 86 -4.68 -3.91 16.22
N VAL A 87 -4.70 -4.34 14.96
CA VAL A 87 -4.40 -5.73 14.60
C VAL A 87 -2.95 -6.10 14.85
N ASP A 88 -2.01 -5.19 14.56
CA ASP A 88 -0.57 -5.39 14.82
C ASP A 88 -0.29 -5.58 16.32
N GLU A 89 -0.90 -4.78 17.19
CA GLU A 89 -0.76 -4.92 18.64
C GLU A 89 -1.44 -6.19 19.18
N ILE A 90 -2.61 -6.58 18.63
CA ILE A 90 -3.25 -7.85 18.98
C ILE A 90 -2.34 -9.02 18.63
N LEU A 91 -1.67 -8.98 17.47
CA LEU A 91 -0.76 -10.03 17.03
C LEU A 91 0.55 -10.08 17.82
N LYS A 92 1.04 -8.97 18.37
CA LYS A 92 2.22 -8.98 19.26
C LYS A 92 1.91 -9.52 20.66
N ALA A 93 0.66 -9.45 21.09
CA ALA A 93 0.24 -9.86 22.43
C ALA A 93 0.09 -11.39 22.59
N PHE A 94 0.05 -12.15 21.49
CA PHE A 94 -0.15 -13.60 21.44
C PHE A 94 0.94 -14.30 20.63
#